data_AF-A0A9D4SZZ8-F1
#
_entry.id   AF-A0A9D4SZZ8-F1
#
_cell.length_a   1.000
_cell.length_b   1.000
_cell.length_c   1.000
_cell.angle_alpha   90.00
_cell.angle_beta   90.00
_cell.angle_gamma   90.00
#
_symmetry.space_group_name_H-M   'P 1'
#
loop_
_entity.id
_entity.type
_entity.pdbx_description
1 polymer ?
#
loop_
_entity_poly.entity_id
_entity_poly.type
_entity_poly.pdbx_seq_one_letter_code
_entity_poly.pdbx_strand_id
1 'polypeptide(L)'
;MPPSNMAPQPVGFAAGLKAAEDKITSLQMRGRVPAALPILAVESFIVELTPDSWFDMHCLVLKDDSSGVFLHTFGQPTPVPAEFIAEIQDRTPADYPLRWCGLAVTVGEVASPRLVVPQSEWRAVLGGISDAQLVSSAACALASMYRRALRR
;
A
#
# COMPACT_ATOMS: atom_id res chain seq x y z
N MET A 1 11.90 15.79 0.81
CA MET A 1 11.57 14.76 -0.21
C MET A 1 11.02 15.48 -1.43
N PRO A 2 11.30 15.08 -2.68
CA PRO A 2 10.46 15.55 -3.78
C PRO A 2 9.00 15.15 -3.49
N PRO A 3 8.01 15.95 -3.87
CA PRO A 3 6.60 15.62 -3.63
C PRO A 3 6.30 14.26 -4.28
N SER A 4 5.71 13.35 -3.50
CA SER A 4 5.13 12.12 -4.06
C SER A 4 4.00 12.52 -5.01
N ASN A 5 3.96 11.93 -6.20
CA ASN A 5 2.84 12.16 -7.13
C ASN A 5 1.59 11.35 -6.76
N MET A 6 1.63 10.68 -5.60
CA MET A 6 0.60 9.80 -5.09
C MET A 6 0.15 10.27 -3.71
N ALA A 7 -1.16 10.23 -3.47
CA ALA A 7 -1.76 10.61 -2.21
C ALA A 7 -1.22 9.76 -1.04
N PRO A 8 -1.12 10.31 0.19
CA PRO A 8 -0.71 9.56 1.37
C PRO A 8 -1.56 8.30 1.62
N GLN A 9 -2.86 8.37 1.34
CA GLN A 9 -3.78 7.24 1.42
C GLN A 9 -4.35 6.93 0.03
N PRO A 10 -3.70 6.05 -0.75
CA PRO A 10 -4.23 5.62 -2.04
C PRO A 10 -5.60 4.95 -1.88
N VAL A 11 -6.48 5.20 -2.85
CA VAL A 11 -7.84 4.62 -2.91
C VAL A 11 -7.99 3.78 -4.17
N GLY A 12 -8.33 2.50 -3.97
CA GLY A 12 -8.53 1.52 -5.03
C GLY A 12 -7.24 0.83 -5.51
N PHE A 13 -7.41 -0.33 -6.13
CA PHE A 13 -6.32 -1.20 -6.57
C PHE A 13 -5.33 -0.50 -7.52
N ALA A 14 -5.83 0.30 -8.46
CA ALA A 14 -4.99 0.98 -9.44
C ALA A 14 -4.07 2.02 -8.79
N ALA A 15 -4.59 2.81 -7.83
CA ALA A 15 -3.79 3.78 -7.11
C ALA A 15 -2.76 3.10 -6.19
N GLY A 16 -3.15 2.02 -5.52
CA GLY A 16 -2.22 1.22 -4.69
C GLY A 16 -1.06 0.64 -5.49
N LEU A 17 -1.35 0.05 -6.66
CA LEU A 17 -0.32 -0.46 -7.57
C LEU A 17 0.60 0.66 -8.07
N LYS A 18 0.01 1.77 -8.53
CA LYS A 18 0.79 2.91 -9.04
C LYS A 18 1.70 3.51 -7.97
N ALA A 19 1.24 3.63 -6.73
CA ALA A 19 2.03 4.13 -5.62
C ALA A 19 3.21 3.20 -5.26
N ALA A 20 3.01 1.87 -5.31
CA ALA A 20 4.09 0.92 -5.15
C ALA A 20 5.13 1.00 -6.30
N GLU A 21 4.68 1.16 -7.55
CA GLU A 21 5.58 1.38 -8.70
C GLU A 21 6.39 2.68 -8.58
N ASP A 22 5.74 3.76 -8.13
CA ASP A 22 6.39 5.06 -7.93
C ASP A 22 7.44 5.00 -6.81
N LYS A 23 7.22 4.18 -5.76
CA LYS A 23 8.24 3.89 -4.73
C LYS A 23 9.49 3.26 -5.34
N ILE A 24 9.34 2.26 -6.21
CA ILE A 24 10.47 1.63 -6.91
C ILE A 24 11.17 2.65 -7.80
N THR A 25 10.41 3.38 -8.61
CA THR A 25 10.95 4.38 -9.55
C THR A 25 11.72 5.47 -8.82
N SER A 26 11.18 5.97 -7.71
CA SER A 26 11.82 6.96 -6.83
C SER A 26 13.12 6.43 -6.20
N LEU A 27 13.15 5.16 -5.80
CA LEU A 27 14.35 4.53 -5.25
C LEU A 27 15.45 4.37 -6.33
N GLN A 28 15.08 3.95 -7.54
CA GLN A 28 15.98 3.82 -8.68
C GLN A 28 16.57 5.18 -9.11
N MET A 29 15.73 6.22 -9.25
CA MET A 29 16.17 7.57 -9.63
C MET A 29 17.16 8.20 -8.64
N ARG A 30 17.13 7.79 -7.37
CA ARG A 30 18.07 8.28 -6.35
C ARG A 30 19.44 7.59 -6.40
N GLY A 31 19.63 6.57 -7.24
CA GLY A 31 20.89 5.85 -7.38
C GLY A 31 21.35 5.08 -6.13
N ARG A 32 20.43 4.82 -5.19
CA ARG A 32 20.75 4.17 -3.90
C ARG A 32 20.79 2.64 -3.97
N VAL A 33 20.36 2.06 -5.09
CA VAL A 33 20.29 0.60 -5.29
C VAL A 33 20.93 0.26 -6.63
N PRO A 34 21.85 -0.73 -6.68
CA PRO A 34 22.39 -1.24 -7.93
C PRO A 34 21.28 -1.79 -8.84
N ALA A 35 21.37 -1.53 -10.14
CA ALA A 35 20.37 -2.01 -11.13
C ALA A 35 20.27 -3.54 -11.24
N ALA A 36 21.27 -4.27 -10.74
CA ALA A 36 21.32 -5.73 -10.80
C ALA A 36 20.54 -6.43 -9.67
N LEU A 37 20.00 -5.68 -8.69
CA LEU A 37 19.27 -6.27 -7.58
C LEU A 37 17.75 -6.15 -7.78
N PRO A 38 16.98 -7.23 -7.54
CA PRO A 38 15.53 -7.14 -7.45
C PRO A 38 15.09 -6.15 -6.38
N ILE A 39 14.11 -5.32 -6.70
CA ILE A 39 13.52 -4.32 -5.80
C ILE A 39 12.09 -4.75 -5.47
N LEU A 40 11.76 -4.74 -4.18
CA LEU A 40 10.41 -4.95 -3.67
C LEU A 40 9.88 -3.63 -3.07
N ALA A 41 8.70 -3.21 -3.48
CA ALA A 41 7.94 -2.16 -2.81
C ALA A 41 6.71 -2.75 -2.13
N VAL A 42 6.37 -2.17 -0.98
CA VAL A 42 5.14 -2.45 -0.23
C VAL A 42 4.39 -1.13 -0.08
N GLU A 43 3.14 -1.12 -0.48
CA GLU A 43 2.23 0.03 -0.37
C GLU A 43 0.92 -0.40 0.26
N SER A 44 0.33 0.43 1.11
CA SER A 44 -1.04 0.21 1.59
C SER A 44 -2.02 1.11 0.87
N PHE A 45 -3.23 0.61 0.62
CA PHE A 45 -4.33 1.37 0.03
C PHE A 45 -5.65 0.93 0.66
N ILE A 46 -6.66 1.80 0.58
CA ILE A 46 -8.03 1.45 0.98
C ILE A 46 -8.90 1.19 -0.24
N VAL A 47 -9.90 0.35 -0.10
CA VAL A 47 -10.86 0.02 -1.15
C VAL A 47 -12.22 -0.30 -0.56
N GLU A 48 -13.26 0.18 -1.20
CA GLU A 48 -14.63 -0.24 -0.95
C GLU A 48 -14.92 -1.50 -1.78
N LEU A 49 -15.14 -2.64 -1.13
CA LEU A 49 -15.40 -3.91 -1.83
C LEU A 49 -16.89 -4.16 -2.05
N THR A 50 -17.72 -3.67 -1.13
CA THR A 50 -19.19 -3.64 -1.21
C THR A 50 -19.67 -2.30 -0.66
N PRO A 51 -20.91 -1.84 -0.97
CA PRO A 51 -21.42 -0.58 -0.48
C PRO A 51 -21.19 -0.39 1.02
N ASP A 52 -20.58 0.73 1.39
CA ASP A 52 -20.21 1.15 2.74
C ASP A 52 -19.23 0.20 3.48
N SER A 53 -18.61 -0.73 2.76
CA SER A 53 -17.70 -1.74 3.33
C SER A 53 -16.28 -1.51 2.83
N TRP A 54 -15.50 -0.84 3.68
CA TRP A 54 -14.14 -0.42 3.38
C TRP A 54 -13.11 -1.36 3.99
N PHE A 55 -12.02 -1.55 3.25
CA PHE A 55 -10.91 -2.41 3.64
C PHE A 55 -9.60 -1.73 3.32
N ASP A 56 -8.59 -1.96 4.14
CA ASP A 56 -7.20 -1.66 3.84
C ASP A 56 -6.48 -2.93 3.39
N MET A 57 -5.59 -2.79 2.40
CA MET A 57 -4.84 -3.88 1.82
C MET A 57 -3.42 -3.42 1.49
N HIS A 58 -2.47 -4.37 1.45
CA HIS A 58 -1.14 -4.12 0.91
C HIS A 58 -1.06 -4.52 -0.57
N CYS A 59 -0.44 -3.68 -1.39
CA CYS A 59 0.08 -4.02 -2.71
C CYS A 59 1.59 -4.24 -2.61
N LEU A 60 2.05 -5.41 -3.03
CA LEU A 60 3.48 -5.73 -3.13
C LEU A 60 3.85 -5.78 -4.60
N VAL A 61 4.89 -5.03 -4.99
CA VAL A 61 5.42 -4.99 -6.36
C VAL A 61 6.88 -5.38 -6.34
N LEU A 62 7.26 -6.35 -7.16
CA LEU A 62 8.63 -6.78 -7.37
C LEU A 62 9.06 -6.45 -8.80
N LYS A 63 10.19 -5.77 -8.92
CA LYS A 63 10.85 -5.46 -10.19
C LYS A 63 12.29 -5.95 -10.17
N ASP A 64 12.64 -6.82 -11.11
CA ASP A 64 14.00 -7.27 -11.37
C ASP A 64 14.34 -6.99 -12.84
N ASP A 65 15.03 -5.87 -13.07
CA ASP A 65 15.44 -5.43 -14.41
C ASP A 65 16.46 -6.39 -15.04
N SER A 66 17.26 -7.09 -14.23
CA SER A 66 18.30 -8.01 -14.73
C SER A 66 17.71 -9.28 -15.36
N SER A 67 16.57 -9.74 -14.81
CA SER A 67 15.83 -10.91 -15.30
C SER A 67 14.59 -10.53 -16.13
N GLY A 68 14.33 -9.23 -16.34
CA GLY A 68 13.14 -8.75 -17.04
C GLY A 68 11.81 -9.11 -16.34
N VAL A 69 11.81 -9.21 -15.01
CA VAL A 69 10.64 -9.64 -14.23
C VAL A 69 9.94 -8.43 -13.59
N PHE A 70 8.63 -8.36 -13.80
CA PHE A 70 7.74 -7.43 -13.11
C PHE A 70 6.51 -8.18 -12.62
N LEU A 71 6.31 -8.21 -11.30
CA LEU A 71 5.24 -8.97 -10.65
C LEU A 71 4.60 -8.11 -9.55
N HIS A 72 3.30 -8.33 -9.31
CA HIS A 72 2.64 -7.76 -8.14
C HIS A 72 1.62 -8.74 -7.55
N THR A 73 1.25 -8.52 -6.30
CA THR A 73 0.15 -9.22 -5.62
C THR A 73 -0.49 -8.31 -4.57
N PHE A 74 -1.70 -8.64 -4.16
CA PHE A 74 -2.39 -7.98 -3.05
C PHE A 74 -2.42 -8.88 -1.81
N GLY A 75 -2.32 -8.27 -0.64
CA GLY A 75 -2.42 -8.95 0.66
C GLY A 75 -3.85 -9.16 1.12
N GLN A 76 -4.01 -9.81 2.27
CA GLN A 76 -5.31 -10.00 2.90
C GLN A 76 -5.92 -8.64 3.32
N PRO A 77 -7.23 -8.43 3.13
CA PRO A 77 -7.89 -7.20 3.56
C PRO A 77 -8.10 -7.13 5.08
N THR A 78 -7.94 -5.93 5.62
CA THR A 78 -8.31 -5.57 7.01
C THR A 78 -9.52 -4.64 6.96
N PRO A 79 -10.66 -4.99 7.61
CA PRO A 79 -11.82 -4.11 7.64
C PRO A 79 -11.49 -2.75 8.25
N VAL A 80 -11.97 -1.68 7.63
CA VAL A 80 -11.83 -0.30 8.12
C VAL A 80 -13.22 0.21 8.49
N PRO A 81 -13.43 0.64 9.75
CA PRO A 81 -14.71 1.21 10.17
C PRO A 81 -15.10 2.44 9.34
N ALA A 82 -16.38 2.53 8.95
CA ALA A 82 -16.88 3.58 8.06
C ALA A 82 -16.67 4.99 8.64
N GLU A 83 -16.72 5.14 9.96
CA GLU A 83 -16.46 6.40 10.66
C GLU A 83 -15.01 6.88 10.50
N PHE A 84 -14.05 5.98 10.29
CA PHE A 84 -12.68 6.38 9.99
C PHE A 84 -12.59 6.90 8.56
N ILE A 85 -13.28 6.25 7.63
CA ILE A 85 -13.33 6.69 6.22
C ILE A 85 -14.01 8.05 6.10
N ALA A 86 -15.15 8.25 6.77
CA ALA A 86 -15.86 9.53 6.79
C ALA A 86 -14.96 10.67 7.29
N GLU A 87 -14.23 10.46 8.39
CA GLU A 87 -13.29 11.49 8.89
C GLU A 87 -12.15 11.76 7.89
N ILE A 88 -11.57 10.73 7.27
CA ILE A 88 -10.51 10.93 6.29
C ILE A 88 -11.02 11.73 5.08
N GLN A 89 -12.25 11.45 4.65
CA GLN A 89 -12.92 12.19 3.57
C GLN A 89 -13.16 13.65 3.96
N ASP A 90 -13.66 13.91 5.17
CA ASP A 90 -13.87 15.27 5.70
C ASP A 90 -12.56 16.06 5.83
N ARG A 91 -11.47 15.38 6.22
CA ARG A 91 -10.13 15.97 6.33
C ARG A 91 -9.42 16.12 4.99
N THR A 92 -9.99 15.62 3.89
CA THR A 92 -9.44 15.77 2.54
C THR A 92 -10.12 16.94 1.83
N PRO A 93 -9.42 18.07 1.59
CA PRO A 93 -10.00 19.23 0.92
C PRO A 93 -10.64 18.89 -0.43
N ALA A 94 -11.72 19.57 -0.78
CA ALA A 94 -12.41 19.35 -2.07
C ALA A 94 -11.49 19.62 -3.28
N ASP A 95 -10.57 20.57 -3.14
CA ASP A 95 -9.56 20.97 -4.12
C ASP A 95 -8.23 20.21 -3.97
N TYR A 96 -8.19 19.12 -3.19
CA TYR A 96 -6.98 18.35 -2.97
C TYR A 96 -6.38 17.86 -4.31
N PRO A 97 -5.13 18.25 -4.65
CA PRO A 97 -4.58 17.99 -5.99
C PRO A 97 -4.45 16.51 -6.36
N LEU A 98 -4.35 15.62 -5.37
CA LEU A 98 -4.18 14.17 -5.56
C LEU A 98 -5.47 13.39 -5.32
N ARG A 99 -6.64 14.06 -5.33
CA ARG A 99 -7.94 13.41 -5.11
C ARG A 99 -8.29 12.34 -6.15
N TRP A 100 -7.65 12.39 -7.32
CA TRP A 100 -7.77 11.37 -8.36
C TRP A 100 -7.19 10.01 -7.97
N CYS A 101 -6.21 9.96 -7.04
CA CYS A 101 -5.57 8.71 -6.60
C CYS A 101 -5.76 8.41 -5.12
N GLY A 102 -6.28 9.34 -4.31
CA GLY A 102 -6.59 9.03 -2.93
C GLY A 102 -6.91 10.22 -2.04
N LEU A 103 -6.68 10.03 -0.75
CA LEU A 103 -7.06 10.95 0.32
C LEU A 103 -5.82 11.56 0.99
N ALA A 104 -5.99 12.73 1.58
CA ALA A 104 -4.89 13.54 2.12
C ALA A 104 -4.32 13.00 3.45
N VAL A 105 -5.06 12.10 4.10
CA VAL A 105 -4.75 11.56 5.43
C VAL A 105 -4.95 10.05 5.41
N THR A 106 -4.17 9.31 6.20
CA THR A 106 -4.22 7.85 6.29
C THR A 106 -5.19 7.34 7.33
N VAL A 107 -5.60 6.08 7.19
CA VAL A 107 -6.35 5.36 8.24
C VAL A 107 -5.57 5.32 9.55
N GLY A 108 -4.25 5.12 9.48
CA GLY A 108 -3.41 5.09 10.68
C GLY A 108 -3.44 6.41 11.47
N GLU A 109 -3.39 7.54 10.77
CA GLU A 109 -3.48 8.88 11.40
C GLU A 109 -4.81 9.13 12.10
N VAL A 110 -5.91 8.56 11.61
CA VAL A 110 -7.25 8.70 12.21
C VAL A 110 -7.52 7.65 13.30
N ALA A 111 -7.05 6.42 13.08
CA ALA A 111 -7.29 5.31 13.99
C ALA A 111 -6.41 5.39 15.24
N SER A 112 -5.15 5.80 15.10
CA SER A 112 -4.16 5.79 16.19
C SER A 112 -4.62 6.55 17.45
N PRO A 113 -5.14 7.79 17.37
CA PRO A 113 -5.62 8.51 18.56
C PRO A 113 -6.83 7.86 19.24
N ARG A 114 -7.72 7.22 18.46
CA ARG A 114 -8.94 6.58 18.97
C ARG A 114 -8.66 5.25 19.64
N LEU A 115 -7.72 4.49 19.07
CA LEU A 115 -7.34 3.17 19.55
C LEU A 115 -6.21 3.23 20.58
N VAL A 116 -5.58 4.40 20.76
CA VAL A 116 -4.46 4.64 21.69
C VAL A 116 -3.29 3.69 21.41
N VAL A 117 -3.00 3.50 20.12
CA VAL A 117 -1.88 2.66 19.63
C VAL A 117 -1.08 3.41 18.56
N PRO A 118 0.18 3.01 18.27
CA PRO A 118 0.90 3.52 17.11
C PRO A 118 0.15 3.31 15.79
N GLN A 119 0.38 4.17 14.80
CA GLN A 119 -0.23 4.05 13.46
C GLN A 119 0.13 2.74 12.74
N SER A 120 1.17 2.02 13.16
CA SER A 120 1.52 0.71 12.62
C SER A 120 0.69 -0.44 13.18
N GLU A 121 -0.05 -0.21 14.28
CA GLU A 121 -0.69 -1.28 15.06
C GLU A 121 -2.21 -1.32 14.91
N TRP A 122 -2.84 -0.29 14.33
CA TRP A 122 -4.30 -0.25 14.21
C TRP A 122 -4.87 -1.48 13.48
N ARG A 123 -4.15 -2.03 12.49
CA ARG A 123 -4.56 -3.25 11.77
C ARG A 123 -4.64 -4.46 12.70
N ALA A 124 -3.68 -4.58 13.61
CA ALA A 124 -3.67 -5.66 14.59
C ALA A 124 -4.81 -5.50 15.60
N VAL A 125 -5.09 -4.28 16.04
CA VAL A 125 -6.17 -3.99 16.98
C VAL A 125 -7.54 -4.26 16.37
N LEU A 126 -7.78 -3.86 15.13
CA LEU A 126 -9.09 -4.03 14.48
C LEU A 126 -9.27 -5.39 13.83
N GLY A 127 -8.23 -5.93 13.19
CA GLY A 127 -8.27 -7.16 12.40
C GLY A 127 -7.66 -8.39 13.07
N GLY A 128 -7.03 -8.24 14.24
CA GLY A 128 -6.40 -9.33 14.99
C GLY A 128 -5.09 -9.89 14.38
N ILE A 129 -4.62 -9.32 13.26
CA ILE A 129 -3.43 -9.77 12.55
C ILE A 129 -2.46 -8.59 12.41
N SER A 130 -1.19 -8.83 12.73
CA SER A 130 -0.16 -7.79 12.61
C SER A 130 0.17 -7.44 11.17
N ASP A 131 0.59 -6.19 10.94
CA ASP A 131 1.04 -5.69 9.64
C ASP A 131 2.15 -6.59 9.05
N ALA A 132 3.10 -7.02 9.88
CA ALA A 132 4.17 -7.93 9.49
C ALA A 132 3.64 -9.28 8.97
N GLN A 133 2.60 -9.84 9.59
CA GLN A 133 1.98 -11.09 9.14
C GLN A 133 1.20 -10.90 7.83
N LEU A 134 0.46 -9.79 7.69
CA LEU A 134 -0.26 -9.45 6.47
C LEU A 134 0.70 -9.32 5.27
N VAL A 135 1.80 -8.58 5.45
CA VAL A 135 2.85 -8.41 4.43
C VAL A 135 3.57 -9.72 4.14
N SER A 136 3.93 -10.49 5.18
CA SER A 136 4.66 -11.77 5.01
C SER A 136 3.85 -12.79 4.19
N SER A 137 2.55 -12.88 4.43
CA SER A 137 1.65 -13.76 3.68
C SER A 137 1.66 -13.42 2.17
N ALA A 138 1.50 -12.14 1.84
CA ALA A 138 1.56 -11.66 0.46
C ALA A 138 2.96 -11.86 -0.16
N ALA A 139 4.02 -11.63 0.62
CA ALA A 139 5.39 -11.80 0.18
C ALA A 139 5.71 -13.28 -0.16
N CYS A 140 5.18 -14.24 0.61
CA CYS A 140 5.33 -15.66 0.29
C CYS A 140 4.70 -16.05 -1.07
N ALA A 141 3.53 -15.49 -1.39
CA ALA A 141 2.90 -15.67 -2.69
C ALA A 141 3.77 -15.05 -3.81
N LEU A 142 4.22 -13.82 -3.61
CA LEU A 142 5.06 -13.10 -4.59
C LEU A 142 6.41 -13.80 -4.82
N ALA A 143 7.06 -14.28 -3.76
CA ALA A 143 8.31 -15.03 -3.85
C ALA A 143 8.13 -16.35 -4.63
N SER A 144 6.99 -17.02 -4.46
CA SER A 144 6.66 -18.22 -5.24
C SER A 144 6.45 -17.91 -6.72
N MET A 145 5.79 -16.79 -7.04
CA MET A 145 5.63 -16.30 -8.40
C MET A 145 6.99 -15.94 -9.02
N TYR A 146 7.85 -15.27 -8.26
CA TYR A 146 9.18 -14.86 -8.69
C TYR A 146 10.08 -16.06 -8.99
N ARG A 147 10.14 -17.05 -8.09
CA ARG A 147 10.88 -18.29 -8.33
C ARG A 147 10.42 -19.02 -9.59
N ARG A 148 9.12 -18.99 -9.91
CA ARG A 148 8.58 -19.58 -11.14
C ARG A 148 8.99 -18.77 -12.37
N ALA A 149 9.05 -17.44 -12.27
CA ALA A 149 9.48 -16.58 -13.37
C ALA A 149 10.96 -16.78 -13.74
N LEU A 150 11.84 -16.98 -12.74
CA LEU A 150 13.27 -17.22 -12.95
C LEU A 150 13.64 -18.61 -13.52
N ARG A 151 12.70 -19.55 -13.54
CA ARG A 151 12.89 -20.90 -14.10
C ARG A 151 12.47 -21.02 -15.56
N ARG A 152 12.09 -19.91 -16.18
CA ARG A 152 11.82 -19.80 -17.62
C ARG A 152 13.15 -19.76 -18.36
#